data_AF-A0A0L0UNV2-F1
#
_entry.id   AF-A0A0L0UNV2-F1
#
_cell.length_a   1.000
_cell.length_b   1.000
_cell.length_c   1.000
_cell.angle_alpha   90.00
_cell.angle_beta   90.00
_cell.angle_gamma   90.00
#
_symmetry.space_group_name_H-M   'P 1'
#
loop_
_entity.id
_entity.type
_entity.pdbx_description
1 polymer ?
#
loop_
_entity_poly.entity_id
_entity_poly.type
_entity_poly.pdbx_seq_one_letter_code
_entity_poly.pdbx_strand_id
1 'polypeptide(L)'
;GEEITNKSWNFDKSDGSFTRAGKSLFYYGIQDVEEVEQSIKSFIEDSRIPRAYLPITHRKLSPIPTTINSPLIQKRSYSTTTTSTKKIGLIGARGYTGSQLVSLLNNHPNLELSHVSSRELDGQVLQGYSKSEISYRNFSVQDVKEIEGNKEVDGWIMALPNGVCKPFVDAISSVPNSQSVIVDLSADYRFENGWTYGLPELYDRETIRRSKRISNPGCYATNMQLLLGPLMGYMSGSPTVFGISGYSGAGTSKGNQPKISPEQLNGFVRPYSLTDHIHEREASHHLNRLTSSQPNQEFEVGFIPSIAPWFSGIIMSASIPLNTTSLSAKNFHEIFESKYHNEKLLQWNRNGVPDLGQIVDKHIWIGGGLQLNSKANRLVVVGVLDNLLKGAATQCLQNLNLSLGLDEFDGIPI
;
A
#
# COMPACT_ATOMS: atom_id res chain seq x y z
N GLY A 1 -30.65 1.71 1.81
CA GLY A 1 -31.14 3.02 1.39
C GLY A 1 -30.87 4.05 2.46
N GLU A 2 -31.59 3.96 3.58
CA GLU A 2 -31.52 4.96 4.67
C GLU A 2 -30.33 4.81 5.64
N GLU A 3 -29.78 3.60 5.84
CA GLU A 3 -28.62 3.42 6.74
C GLU A 3 -27.31 4.03 6.20
N ILE A 4 -27.14 4.10 4.87
CA ILE A 4 -25.91 4.60 4.23
C ILE A 4 -25.88 6.13 4.24
N THR A 5 -27.03 6.77 3.98
CA THR A 5 -27.20 8.23 4.11
C THR A 5 -26.99 8.70 5.55
N ASN A 6 -27.38 7.89 6.54
CA ASN A 6 -27.18 8.23 7.95
C ASN A 6 -25.69 8.15 8.37
N LYS A 7 -24.91 7.19 7.85
CA LYS A 7 -23.46 7.08 8.18
C LYS A 7 -22.63 8.22 7.59
N SER A 8 -22.91 8.65 6.35
CA SER A 8 -22.20 9.77 5.73
C SER A 8 -22.46 11.07 6.48
N TRP A 9 -23.72 11.33 6.83
CA TRP A 9 -24.09 12.50 7.63
C TRP A 9 -23.43 12.50 9.01
N ASN A 10 -23.37 11.33 9.68
CA ASN A 10 -22.74 11.22 10.99
C ASN A 10 -21.21 11.41 10.91
N PHE A 11 -20.55 10.89 9.87
CA PHE A 11 -19.13 11.11 9.64
C PHE A 11 -18.80 12.60 9.45
N ASP A 12 -19.61 13.30 8.65
CA ASP A 12 -19.40 14.72 8.32
C ASP A 12 -19.50 15.65 9.54
N LYS A 13 -20.22 15.23 10.58
CA LYS A 13 -20.49 16.05 11.78
C LYS A 13 -19.77 15.58 13.05
N SER A 14 -19.22 14.37 13.07
CA SER A 14 -18.57 13.80 14.24
C SER A 14 -17.18 14.37 14.51
N ASP A 15 -16.76 14.37 15.78
CA ASP A 15 -15.39 14.69 16.18
C ASP A 15 -14.42 13.54 15.87
N GLY A 16 -14.96 12.32 15.75
CA GLY A 16 -14.27 11.15 15.23
C GLY A 16 -15.15 9.91 15.22
N SER A 17 -14.56 8.80 14.76
CA SER A 17 -15.28 7.53 14.59
C SER A 17 -14.43 6.32 14.92
N PHE A 18 -15.07 5.27 15.42
CA PHE A 18 -14.47 3.95 15.66
C PHE A 18 -15.26 2.88 14.91
N THR A 19 -14.60 2.08 14.08
CA THR A 19 -15.26 1.03 13.28
C THR A 19 -14.72 -0.35 13.63
N ARG A 20 -15.63 -1.28 13.95
CA ARG A 20 -15.30 -2.68 14.24
C ARG A 20 -16.44 -3.59 13.79
N ALA A 21 -16.12 -4.70 13.14
CA ALA A 21 -17.10 -5.71 12.66
C ALA A 21 -18.27 -5.12 11.84
N GLY A 22 -17.99 -4.18 10.92
CA GLY A 22 -19.00 -3.57 10.04
C GLY A 22 -19.91 -2.52 10.69
N LYS A 23 -19.74 -2.27 12.00
CA LYS A 23 -20.44 -1.19 12.72
C LYS A 23 -19.49 -0.02 12.96
N SER A 24 -19.98 1.20 12.73
CA SER A 24 -19.25 2.45 12.98
C SER A 24 -19.94 3.20 14.12
N LEU A 25 -19.16 3.56 15.13
CA LEU A 25 -19.54 4.45 16.21
C LEU A 25 -18.99 5.85 15.87
N PHE A 26 -19.84 6.87 15.92
CA PHE A 26 -19.46 8.26 15.74
C PHE A 26 -19.63 8.98 17.07
N TYR A 27 -18.66 9.78 17.49
CA TYR A 27 -18.73 10.53 18.75
C TYR A 27 -18.69 12.05 18.51
N TYR A 28 -19.38 12.78 19.37
CA TYR A 28 -19.61 14.22 19.29
C TYR A 28 -19.40 14.84 20.67
N GLY A 29 -18.72 15.98 20.75
CA GLY A 29 -18.48 16.73 21.97
C GLY A 29 -17.37 16.18 22.88
N ILE A 30 -16.58 15.20 22.44
CA ILE A 30 -15.52 14.60 23.27
C ILE A 30 -14.16 15.22 22.90
N GLN A 31 -13.52 15.86 23.89
CA GLN A 31 -12.21 16.50 23.74
C GLN A 31 -11.05 15.65 24.27
N ASP A 32 -11.34 14.55 24.98
CA ASP A 32 -10.36 13.66 25.60
C ASP A 32 -10.48 12.21 25.09
N VAL A 33 -9.36 11.65 24.66
CA VAL A 33 -9.27 10.29 24.09
C VAL A 33 -9.50 9.22 25.16
N GLU A 34 -9.19 9.50 26.44
CA GLU A 34 -9.42 8.54 27.53
C GLU A 34 -10.92 8.29 27.78
N GLU A 35 -11.76 9.32 27.60
CA GLU A 35 -13.21 9.23 27.74
C GLU A 35 -13.83 8.36 26.64
N VAL A 36 -13.28 8.43 25.41
CA VAL A 36 -13.67 7.55 24.29
C VAL A 36 -13.30 6.10 24.60
N GLU A 37 -12.11 5.85 25.15
CA GLU A 37 -11.65 4.50 25.46
C GLU A 37 -12.49 3.84 26.57
N GLN A 38 -12.82 4.58 27.63
CA GLN A 38 -13.71 4.11 28.71
C GLN A 38 -15.12 3.82 28.19
N SER A 39 -15.66 4.69 27.36
CA SER A 39 -16.98 4.51 26.74
C SER A 39 -17.01 3.25 25.86
N ILE A 40 -15.99 3.04 25.03
CA ILE A 40 -15.88 1.84 24.19
C ILE A 40 -15.75 0.57 25.03
N LYS A 41 -14.99 0.59 26.15
CA LYS A 41 -14.91 -0.54 27.08
C LYS A 41 -16.28 -0.86 27.68
N SER A 42 -17.03 0.14 28.14
CA SER A 42 -18.39 -0.03 28.65
C SER A 42 -19.35 -0.62 27.59
N PHE A 43 -19.28 -0.19 26.32
CA PHE A 43 -20.10 -0.77 25.25
C PHE A 43 -19.77 -2.24 24.92
N ILE A 44 -18.51 -2.64 25.12
CA ILE A 44 -18.06 -4.02 24.96
C ILE A 44 -18.52 -4.89 26.14
N GLU A 45 -18.44 -4.36 27.37
CA GLU A 45 -18.92 -5.04 28.58
C GLU A 45 -20.44 -5.25 28.56
N ASP A 46 -21.18 -4.27 28.06
CA ASP A 46 -22.64 -4.35 27.92
C ASP A 46 -23.12 -5.18 26.71
N SER A 47 -22.22 -5.90 26.02
CA SER A 47 -22.54 -6.76 24.87
C SER A 47 -23.27 -6.07 23.70
N ARG A 48 -23.21 -4.74 23.62
CA ARG A 48 -23.84 -3.95 22.53
C ARG A 48 -23.04 -4.03 21.22
N ILE A 49 -21.80 -4.51 21.30
CA ILE A 49 -20.92 -4.81 20.16
C ILE A 49 -20.50 -6.30 20.28
N PRO A 50 -20.78 -7.16 19.30
CA PRO A 50 -20.43 -8.58 19.39
C PRO A 50 -18.91 -8.81 19.37
N ARG A 51 -18.43 -9.75 20.21
CA ARG A 51 -17.12 -10.40 20.05
C ARG A 51 -17.23 -11.42 18.93
N ALA A 52 -16.68 -11.13 17.74
CA ALA A 52 -16.79 -12.04 16.60
C ALA A 52 -15.58 -12.98 16.51
N TYR A 53 -15.80 -14.25 16.87
CA TYR A 53 -15.18 -15.41 16.22
C TYR A 53 -16.26 -15.99 15.30
N LEU A 54 -16.02 -16.14 13.99
CA LEU A 54 -16.88 -16.97 13.14
C LEU A 54 -16.10 -17.71 12.02
N PRO A 55 -16.60 -18.89 11.59
CA PRO A 55 -15.88 -19.89 10.82
C PRO A 55 -16.17 -19.86 9.31
N ILE A 56 -15.27 -20.50 8.57
CA ILE A 56 -15.24 -20.66 7.10
C ILE A 56 -16.31 -21.66 6.65
N THR A 57 -17.01 -21.37 5.54
CA THR A 57 -17.77 -22.38 4.78
C THR A 57 -17.33 -22.40 3.31
N HIS A 58 -16.94 -23.57 2.82
CA HIS A 58 -16.48 -23.80 1.45
C HIS A 58 -17.66 -24.06 0.50
N ARG A 59 -17.60 -23.48 -0.71
CA ARG A 59 -18.43 -23.89 -1.85
C ARG A 59 -17.55 -24.38 -3.00
N LYS A 60 -17.88 -25.56 -3.55
CA LYS A 60 -17.15 -26.23 -4.64
C LYS A 60 -17.33 -25.52 -5.98
N LEU A 61 -16.26 -25.43 -6.77
CA LEU A 61 -16.26 -25.05 -8.19
C LEU A 61 -15.86 -26.25 -9.07
N SER A 62 -16.48 -26.34 -10.25
CA SER A 62 -16.21 -27.33 -11.30
C SER A 62 -15.13 -26.83 -12.28
N PRO A 63 -14.40 -27.72 -12.98
CA PRO A 63 -13.24 -27.33 -13.79
C PRO A 63 -13.61 -26.83 -15.19
N ILE A 64 -12.79 -25.92 -15.74
CA ILE A 64 -12.74 -25.54 -17.17
C ILE A 64 -11.34 -25.87 -17.71
N PRO A 65 -11.18 -26.40 -18.95
CA PRO A 65 -9.89 -26.88 -19.44
C PRO A 65 -8.96 -25.76 -19.90
N THR A 66 -7.67 -25.97 -19.67
CA THR A 66 -6.52 -25.20 -20.15
C THR A 66 -6.17 -25.54 -21.60
N THR A 67 -5.82 -24.51 -22.38
CA THR A 67 -4.90 -24.66 -23.52
C THR A 67 -3.91 -23.50 -23.51
N ILE A 68 -2.63 -23.86 -23.47
CA ILE A 68 -1.48 -22.95 -23.58
C ILE A 68 -1.04 -22.99 -25.04
N ASN A 69 -1.00 -21.83 -25.70
CA ASN A 69 -0.19 -21.63 -26.89
C ASN A 69 0.36 -20.20 -26.86
N SER A 70 1.69 -20.09 -26.78
CA SER A 70 2.41 -18.82 -26.92
C SER A 70 2.84 -18.64 -28.37
N PRO A 71 2.62 -17.47 -28.99
CA PRO A 71 3.49 -17.00 -30.04
C PRO A 71 4.37 -15.84 -29.57
N LEU A 72 5.58 -15.82 -30.13
CA LEU A 72 6.63 -14.81 -29.98
C LEU A 72 6.09 -13.38 -30.05
N ILE A 73 6.33 -12.60 -29.00
CA ILE A 73 6.03 -11.17 -28.96
C ILE A 73 7.16 -10.41 -29.66
N GLN A 74 6.88 -9.88 -30.84
CA GLN A 74 7.67 -8.83 -31.47
C GLN A 74 7.62 -7.57 -30.60
N LYS A 75 8.79 -7.09 -30.14
CA LYS A 75 8.94 -5.76 -29.54
C LYS A 75 8.52 -4.70 -30.56
N ARG A 76 7.37 -4.06 -30.35
CA ARG A 76 7.06 -2.76 -30.95
C ARG A 76 7.55 -1.68 -30.01
N SER A 77 8.62 -1.01 -30.39
CA SER A 77 9.03 0.26 -29.80
C SER A 77 7.93 1.27 -30.07
N TYR A 78 7.34 1.85 -29.02
CA TYR A 78 6.36 2.92 -29.17
C TYR A 78 7.09 4.20 -29.59
N SER A 79 6.69 4.70 -30.75
CA SER A 79 7.07 5.99 -31.32
C SER A 79 6.64 7.13 -30.38
N THR A 80 7.54 8.08 -30.14
CA THR A 80 7.29 9.35 -29.44
C THR A 80 6.35 10.24 -30.24
N THR A 81 5.06 9.93 -30.22
CA THR A 81 4.01 10.90 -30.57
C THR A 81 3.72 11.73 -29.34
N THR A 82 3.88 13.05 -29.47
CA THR A 82 3.59 14.10 -28.48
C THR A 82 2.41 13.74 -27.56
N THR A 83 2.70 13.21 -26.38
CA THR A 83 1.68 12.93 -25.36
C THR A 83 1.29 14.26 -24.72
N SER A 84 0.02 14.65 -24.86
CA SER A 84 -0.56 15.67 -24.01
C SER A 84 -0.34 15.29 -22.54
N THR A 85 0.18 16.21 -21.73
CA THR A 85 0.34 16.02 -20.28
C THR A 85 -0.96 15.52 -19.67
N LYS A 86 -0.89 14.44 -18.90
CA LYS A 86 -2.05 13.83 -18.23
C LYS A 86 -2.33 14.52 -16.91
N LYS A 87 -3.61 14.73 -16.60
CA LYS A 87 -4.06 15.48 -15.42
C LYS A 87 -4.43 14.57 -14.27
N ILE A 88 -3.91 14.85 -13.09
CA ILE A 88 -4.09 14.02 -11.90
C ILE A 88 -4.84 14.79 -10.80
N GLY A 89 -5.89 14.18 -10.28
CA GLY A 89 -6.55 14.59 -9.04
C GLY A 89 -5.96 13.87 -7.84
N LEU A 90 -5.46 14.61 -6.84
CA LEU A 90 -4.91 14.06 -5.60
C LEU A 90 -5.82 14.39 -4.41
N ILE A 91 -6.53 13.37 -3.92
CA ILE A 91 -7.37 13.49 -2.73
C ILE A 91 -6.56 13.09 -1.50
N GLY A 92 -6.43 13.99 -0.52
CA GLY A 92 -5.60 13.74 0.67
C GLY A 92 -4.14 14.18 0.53
N ALA A 93 -3.89 15.28 -0.17
CA ALA A 93 -2.55 15.76 -0.52
C ALA A 93 -1.68 16.23 0.67
N ARG A 94 -2.27 16.45 1.86
CA ARG A 94 -1.57 17.01 3.03
C ARG A 94 -0.62 16.02 3.73
N GLY A 95 -1.02 14.75 3.83
CA GLY A 95 -0.27 13.77 4.64
C GLY A 95 1.14 13.51 4.09
N TYR A 96 2.00 12.86 4.88
CA TYR A 96 3.40 12.61 4.49
C TYR A 96 3.55 11.94 3.11
N THR A 97 2.69 10.97 2.78
CA THR A 97 2.72 10.35 1.45
C THR A 97 2.20 11.29 0.36
N GLY A 98 1.19 12.11 0.68
CA GLY A 98 0.65 13.13 -0.23
C GLY A 98 1.71 14.16 -0.62
N SER A 99 2.53 14.63 0.34
CA SER A 99 3.61 15.56 0.05
C SER A 99 4.72 14.94 -0.80
N GLN A 100 5.04 13.66 -0.59
CA GLN A 100 5.98 12.94 -1.47
C GLN A 100 5.43 12.79 -2.89
N LEU A 101 4.14 12.52 -3.05
CA LEU A 101 3.47 12.48 -4.36
C LEU A 101 3.48 13.85 -5.04
N VAL A 102 3.26 14.94 -4.31
CA VAL A 102 3.37 16.30 -4.86
C VAL A 102 4.77 16.55 -5.40
N SER A 103 5.82 16.19 -4.65
CA SER A 103 7.21 16.31 -5.09
C SER A 103 7.51 15.50 -6.35
N LEU A 104 7.09 14.23 -6.38
CA LEU A 104 7.25 13.35 -7.54
C LEU A 104 6.50 13.88 -8.78
N LEU A 105 5.24 14.27 -8.62
CA LEU A 105 4.42 14.81 -9.70
C LEU A 105 4.92 16.19 -10.17
N ASN A 106 5.57 16.98 -9.32
CA ASN A 106 6.21 18.21 -9.75
C ASN A 106 7.35 17.96 -10.75
N ASN A 107 8.09 16.87 -10.58
CA ASN A 107 9.23 16.51 -11.44
C ASN A 107 8.86 15.59 -12.62
N HIS A 108 7.62 15.09 -12.68
CA HIS A 108 7.21 14.14 -13.70
C HIS A 108 7.07 14.77 -15.10
N PRO A 109 7.67 14.25 -16.18
CA PRO A 109 7.62 14.90 -17.50
C PRO A 109 6.22 14.94 -18.12
N ASN A 110 5.42 13.88 -17.91
CA ASN A 110 4.15 13.66 -18.61
C ASN A 110 2.88 13.74 -17.73
N LEU A 111 3.01 14.09 -16.45
CA LEU A 111 1.89 14.17 -15.49
C LEU A 111 1.89 15.55 -14.82
N GLU A 112 0.71 16.09 -14.58
CA GLU A 112 0.50 17.30 -13.80
C GLU A 112 -0.65 17.13 -12.80
N LEU A 113 -0.59 17.85 -11.68
CA LEU A 113 -1.71 17.98 -10.76
C LEU A 113 -2.68 19.00 -11.36
N SER A 114 -3.97 18.67 -11.38
CA SER A 114 -5.03 19.62 -11.72
C SER A 114 -5.90 19.96 -10.52
N HIS A 115 -6.08 18.99 -9.61
CA HIS A 115 -6.89 19.16 -8.40
C HIS A 115 -6.18 18.55 -7.20
N VAL A 116 -6.18 19.26 -6.07
CA VAL A 116 -5.66 18.74 -4.80
C VAL A 116 -6.64 19.00 -3.68
N SER A 117 -6.87 17.99 -2.84
CA SER A 117 -7.81 18.09 -1.72
C SER A 117 -7.16 18.01 -0.35
N SER A 118 -7.64 18.89 0.52
CA SER A 118 -7.36 18.90 1.96
C SER A 118 -8.50 19.62 2.67
N ARG A 119 -9.08 18.99 3.70
CA ARG A 119 -10.09 19.61 4.58
C ARG A 119 -9.52 20.76 5.41
N GLU A 120 -8.26 20.64 5.81
CA GLU A 120 -7.64 21.57 6.77
C GLU A 120 -6.92 22.74 6.09
N LEU A 121 -6.49 22.55 4.84
CA LEU A 121 -5.76 23.57 4.07
C LEU A 121 -6.64 24.21 3.00
N ASP A 122 -7.96 24.04 3.07
CA ASP A 122 -8.91 24.57 2.08
C ASP A 122 -8.66 26.06 1.78
N GLY A 123 -8.55 26.39 0.50
CA GLY A 123 -8.25 27.74 0.01
C GLY A 123 -6.76 28.13 0.01
N GLN A 124 -5.87 27.38 0.66
CA GLN A 124 -4.43 27.68 0.69
C GLN A 124 -3.72 27.19 -0.58
N VAL A 125 -2.68 27.90 -1.01
CA VAL A 125 -1.85 27.51 -2.16
C VAL A 125 -0.99 26.29 -1.84
N LEU A 126 -0.98 25.32 -2.73
CA LEU A 126 -0.14 24.13 -2.69
C LEU A 126 1.34 24.54 -2.78
N GLN A 127 2.07 24.38 -1.68
CA GLN A 127 3.51 24.62 -1.64
C GLN A 127 4.27 23.44 -2.26
N GLY A 128 5.44 23.74 -2.86
CA GLY A 128 6.31 22.72 -3.45
C GLY A 128 5.87 22.19 -4.82
N TYR A 129 4.86 22.80 -5.43
CA TYR A 129 4.42 22.51 -6.79
C TYR A 129 4.58 23.75 -7.67
N SER A 130 5.37 23.66 -8.74
CA SER A 130 5.80 24.79 -9.57
C SER A 130 5.27 24.77 -10.99
N LYS A 131 4.60 23.69 -11.43
CA LYS A 131 4.06 23.60 -12.79
C LYS A 131 2.84 24.48 -13.02
N SER A 132 2.06 24.73 -11.97
CA SER A 132 0.91 25.61 -11.98
C SER A 132 0.58 26.05 -10.56
N GLU A 133 -0.11 27.18 -10.43
CA GLU A 133 -0.65 27.62 -9.14
C GLU A 133 -1.96 26.86 -8.86
N ILE A 134 -1.93 26.01 -7.85
CA ILE A 134 -3.07 25.19 -7.42
C ILE A 134 -3.32 25.48 -5.95
N SER A 135 -4.58 25.67 -5.58
CA SER A 135 -4.99 25.73 -4.17
C SER A 135 -5.70 24.45 -3.75
N TYR A 136 -5.51 24.07 -2.49
CA TYR A 136 -6.28 23.00 -1.88
C TYR A 136 -7.76 23.35 -1.89
N ARG A 137 -8.59 22.34 -2.15
CA ARG A 137 -10.04 22.41 -2.00
C ARG A 137 -10.56 21.28 -1.13
N ASN A 138 -11.54 21.55 -0.28
CA ASN A 138 -12.26 20.50 0.42
C ASN A 138 -13.32 19.86 -0.50
N PHE A 139 -12.88 18.97 -1.40
CA PHE A 139 -13.79 18.29 -2.32
C PHE A 139 -14.74 17.34 -1.60
N SER A 140 -16.03 17.57 -1.80
CA SER A 140 -17.09 16.61 -1.51
C SER A 140 -17.15 15.51 -2.58
N VAL A 141 -17.94 14.47 -2.28
CA VAL A 141 -18.24 13.39 -3.24
C VAL A 141 -18.89 13.94 -4.52
N GLN A 142 -19.70 15.00 -4.41
CA GLN A 142 -20.35 15.62 -5.56
C GLN A 142 -19.35 16.39 -6.43
N ASP A 143 -18.40 17.10 -5.81
CA ASP A 143 -17.34 17.80 -6.54
C ASP A 143 -16.48 16.82 -7.34
N VAL A 144 -16.09 15.69 -6.74
CA VAL A 144 -15.32 14.64 -7.44
C VAL A 144 -16.12 14.06 -8.61
N LYS A 145 -17.43 13.85 -8.43
CA LYS A 145 -18.31 13.39 -9.51
C LYS A 145 -18.39 14.39 -10.66
N GLU A 146 -18.44 15.69 -10.36
CA GLU A 146 -18.49 16.76 -11.35
C GLU A 146 -17.18 16.85 -12.13
N ILE A 147 -16.04 16.87 -11.43
CA ILE A 147 -14.68 16.89 -12.02
C ILE A 147 -14.50 15.70 -12.98
N GLU A 148 -14.92 14.50 -12.56
CA GLU A 148 -14.88 13.31 -13.41
C GLU A 148 -15.85 13.42 -14.61
N GLY A 149 -17.06 13.92 -14.39
CA GLY A 149 -18.07 14.15 -15.44
C GLY A 149 -17.59 15.13 -16.52
N ASN A 150 -16.85 16.15 -16.11
CA ASN A 150 -16.24 17.16 -16.98
C ASN A 150 -14.94 16.66 -17.65
N LYS A 151 -14.44 15.46 -17.28
CA LYS A 151 -13.18 14.87 -17.76
C LYS A 151 -11.97 15.77 -17.50
N GLU A 152 -11.94 16.40 -16.34
CA GLU A 152 -10.86 17.31 -15.94
C GLU A 152 -9.59 16.58 -15.47
N VAL A 153 -9.69 15.27 -15.24
CA VAL A 153 -8.59 14.38 -14.85
C VAL A 153 -8.53 13.13 -15.72
N ASP A 154 -7.32 12.59 -15.90
CA ASP A 154 -7.05 11.27 -16.46
C ASP A 154 -6.84 10.21 -15.35
N GLY A 155 -6.54 10.65 -14.12
CA GLY A 155 -6.30 9.75 -13.01
C GLY A 155 -6.55 10.39 -11.64
N TRP A 156 -6.97 9.56 -10.69
CA TRP A 156 -7.20 9.90 -9.30
C TRP A 156 -6.25 9.13 -8.41
N ILE A 157 -5.62 9.85 -7.49
CA ILE A 157 -4.87 9.28 -6.38
C ILE A 157 -5.67 9.51 -5.09
N MET A 158 -6.02 8.42 -4.41
CA MET A 158 -6.73 8.45 -3.13
C MET A 158 -5.74 8.20 -1.99
N ALA A 159 -5.19 9.28 -1.44
CA ALA A 159 -4.30 9.27 -0.27
C ALA A 159 -5.11 9.48 1.03
N LEU A 160 -6.15 8.66 1.20
CA LEU A 160 -7.13 8.78 2.28
C LEU A 160 -6.88 7.76 3.41
N PRO A 161 -7.39 8.02 4.63
CA PRO A 161 -7.45 6.99 5.67
C PRO A 161 -8.30 5.79 5.23
N ASN A 162 -8.01 4.62 5.82
CA ASN A 162 -8.82 3.42 5.62
C ASN A 162 -10.29 3.67 6.00
N GLY A 163 -11.21 3.14 5.19
CA GLY A 163 -12.65 3.22 5.33
C GLY A 163 -13.29 4.45 4.68
N VAL A 164 -12.48 5.36 4.10
CA VAL A 164 -12.94 6.66 3.59
C VAL A 164 -12.98 6.69 2.06
N CYS A 165 -12.31 5.76 1.36
CA CYS A 165 -12.13 5.84 -0.08
C CYS A 165 -13.43 5.55 -0.84
N LYS A 166 -14.27 4.66 -0.30
CA LYS A 166 -15.44 4.11 -0.99
C LYS A 166 -16.42 5.15 -1.57
N PRO A 167 -16.87 6.18 -0.84
CA PRO A 167 -17.80 7.17 -1.39
C PRO A 167 -17.24 7.90 -2.63
N PHE A 168 -15.95 8.23 -2.64
CA PHE A 168 -15.29 8.89 -3.78
C PHE A 168 -15.18 7.96 -4.98
N VAL A 169 -14.79 6.70 -4.76
CA VAL A 169 -14.74 5.68 -5.81
C VAL A 169 -16.12 5.43 -6.42
N ASP A 170 -17.16 5.32 -5.58
CA ASP A 170 -18.53 5.10 -6.03
C ASP A 170 -19.02 6.31 -6.86
N ALA A 171 -18.66 7.53 -6.48
CA ALA A 171 -18.96 8.74 -7.27
C ALA A 171 -18.32 8.71 -8.66
N ILE A 172 -17.01 8.46 -8.75
CA ILE A 172 -16.28 8.34 -10.01
C ILE A 172 -16.90 7.24 -10.88
N SER A 173 -17.17 6.09 -10.27
CA SER A 173 -17.75 4.93 -10.95
C SER A 173 -19.19 5.14 -11.42
N SER A 174 -19.92 6.09 -10.81
CA SER A 174 -21.28 6.45 -11.21
C SER A 174 -21.34 7.34 -12.45
N VAL A 175 -20.20 7.93 -12.86
CA VAL A 175 -20.12 8.77 -14.07
C VAL A 175 -20.12 7.89 -15.31
N PRO A 176 -21.09 8.05 -16.24
CA PRO A 176 -21.13 7.28 -17.47
C PRO A 176 -19.86 7.49 -18.31
N ASN A 177 -19.29 6.40 -18.82
CA ASN A 177 -18.08 6.41 -19.64
C ASN A 177 -16.80 6.94 -18.96
N SER A 178 -16.76 6.98 -17.63
CA SER A 178 -15.52 7.28 -16.88
C SER A 178 -14.35 6.43 -17.39
N GLN A 179 -13.24 7.10 -17.72
CA GLN A 179 -12.01 6.45 -18.19
C GLN A 179 -10.85 6.61 -17.22
N SER A 180 -11.00 7.43 -16.18
CA SER A 180 -9.93 7.76 -15.26
C SER A 180 -9.42 6.53 -14.52
N VAL A 181 -8.10 6.48 -14.34
CA VAL A 181 -7.46 5.48 -13.47
C VAL A 181 -7.66 5.90 -12.01
N ILE A 182 -7.96 4.98 -11.12
CA ILE A 182 -8.01 5.21 -9.67
C ILE A 182 -6.91 4.39 -9.01
N VAL A 183 -6.03 5.06 -8.27
CA VAL A 183 -5.03 4.42 -7.41
C VAL A 183 -5.38 4.71 -5.95
N ASP A 184 -5.78 3.69 -5.21
CA ASP A 184 -6.07 3.78 -3.79
C ASP A 184 -4.86 3.41 -2.94
N LEU A 185 -4.38 4.33 -2.11
CA LEU A 185 -3.28 4.07 -1.17
C LEU A 185 -3.75 3.44 0.14
N SER A 186 -5.04 3.51 0.44
CA SER A 186 -5.61 2.89 1.63
C SER A 186 -5.64 1.36 1.52
N ALA A 187 -6.14 0.70 2.56
CA ALA A 187 -6.34 -0.75 2.54
C ALA A 187 -7.70 -1.20 1.99
N ASP A 188 -8.59 -0.26 1.62
CA ASP A 188 -10.02 -0.51 1.34
C ASP A 188 -10.21 -1.53 0.21
N TYR A 189 -9.33 -1.52 -0.78
CA TYR A 189 -9.44 -2.36 -1.98
C TYR A 189 -8.29 -3.38 -2.15
N ARG A 190 -7.42 -3.53 -1.15
CA ARG A 190 -6.27 -4.46 -1.25
C ARG A 190 -6.67 -5.94 -1.28
N PHE A 191 -7.88 -6.26 -0.83
CA PHE A 191 -8.44 -7.62 -0.78
C PHE A 191 -9.61 -7.82 -1.75
N GLU A 192 -10.02 -6.77 -2.44
CA GLU A 192 -11.26 -6.76 -3.21
C GLU A 192 -11.07 -7.32 -4.61
N ASN A 193 -12.00 -8.18 -5.03
CA ASN A 193 -12.01 -8.67 -6.40
C ASN A 193 -12.39 -7.54 -7.37
N GLY A 194 -11.72 -7.49 -8.52
CA GLY A 194 -11.90 -6.42 -9.51
C GLY A 194 -11.01 -5.20 -9.30
N TRP A 195 -10.15 -5.22 -8.27
CA TRP A 195 -9.02 -4.29 -8.12
C TRP A 195 -7.71 -5.00 -8.40
N THR A 196 -6.82 -4.34 -9.13
CA THR A 196 -5.48 -4.85 -9.42
C THR A 196 -4.53 -4.45 -8.29
N TYR A 197 -3.83 -5.41 -7.71
CA TYR A 197 -2.83 -5.12 -6.67
C TYR A 197 -1.54 -4.61 -7.32
N GLY A 198 -1.12 -3.40 -6.95
CA GLY A 198 -0.09 -2.63 -7.64
C GLY A 198 1.34 -2.90 -7.16
N LEU A 199 1.82 -4.13 -7.31
CA LEU A 199 3.22 -4.51 -7.01
C LEU A 199 3.92 -5.06 -8.28
N PRO A 200 4.39 -4.17 -9.19
CA PRO A 200 4.87 -4.54 -10.53
C PRO A 200 5.99 -5.58 -10.57
N GLU A 201 6.80 -5.67 -9.51
CA GLU A 201 7.93 -6.61 -9.43
C GLU A 201 7.50 -8.07 -9.16
N LEU A 202 6.29 -8.28 -8.66
CA LEU A 202 5.73 -9.61 -8.39
C LEU A 202 4.50 -9.94 -9.24
N TYR A 203 3.78 -8.93 -9.72
CA TYR A 203 2.58 -9.08 -10.53
C TYR A 203 2.85 -8.76 -12.01
N ASP A 204 1.98 -9.27 -12.88
CA ASP A 204 2.06 -9.00 -14.31
C ASP A 204 1.80 -7.50 -14.60
N ARG A 205 2.81 -6.82 -15.15
CA ARG A 205 2.75 -5.40 -15.53
C ARG A 205 1.69 -5.11 -16.59
N GLU A 206 1.40 -6.05 -17.47
CA GLU A 206 0.34 -5.87 -18.48
C GLU A 206 -1.05 -5.83 -17.85
N THR A 207 -1.26 -6.59 -16.78
CA THR A 207 -2.48 -6.52 -15.99
C THR A 207 -2.63 -5.16 -15.30
N ILE A 208 -1.55 -4.59 -14.77
CA ILE A 208 -1.54 -3.23 -14.21
C ILE A 208 -1.82 -2.20 -15.31
N ARG A 209 -1.13 -2.29 -16.46
CA ARG A 209 -1.31 -1.38 -17.61
C ARG A 209 -2.74 -1.33 -18.14
N ARG A 210 -3.48 -2.44 -18.09
CA ARG A 210 -4.91 -2.48 -18.49
C ARG A 210 -5.88 -2.09 -17.37
N SER A 211 -5.41 -1.91 -16.15
CA SER A 211 -6.27 -1.64 -15.01
C SER A 211 -6.65 -0.17 -14.90
N LYS A 212 -7.89 0.07 -14.48
CA LYS A 212 -8.39 1.40 -14.07
C LYS A 212 -8.57 1.52 -12.56
N ARG A 213 -8.37 0.43 -11.82
CA ARG A 213 -8.63 0.36 -10.39
C ARG A 213 -7.49 -0.41 -9.74
N ILE A 214 -6.60 0.33 -9.11
CA ILE A 214 -5.37 -0.19 -8.54
C ILE A 214 -5.40 0.03 -7.04
N SER A 215 -5.19 -1.05 -6.28
CA SER A 215 -4.93 -0.96 -4.86
C SER A 215 -3.42 -0.96 -4.65
N ASN A 216 -2.90 0.16 -4.15
CA ASN A 216 -1.49 0.30 -3.88
C ASN A 216 -1.12 -0.50 -2.62
N PRO A 217 -0.05 -1.30 -2.66
CA PRO A 217 0.42 -2.06 -1.50
C PRO A 217 0.71 -1.20 -0.27
N GLY A 218 0.60 -1.81 0.91
CA GLY A 218 1.09 -1.24 2.16
C GLY A 218 2.59 -1.40 2.33
N CYS A 219 3.26 -0.42 2.94
CA CYS A 219 4.72 -0.37 3.05
C CYS A 219 5.38 -1.63 3.66
N TYR A 220 4.84 -2.17 4.75
CA TYR A 220 5.33 -3.43 5.32
C TYR A 220 4.97 -4.63 4.44
N ALA A 221 3.78 -4.63 3.83
CA ALA A 221 3.35 -5.72 2.95
C ALA A 221 4.24 -5.79 1.69
N THR A 222 4.64 -4.65 1.12
CA THR A 222 5.61 -4.57 0.02
C THR A 222 6.91 -5.26 0.41
N ASN A 223 7.51 -4.88 1.55
CA ASN A 223 8.79 -5.45 1.98
C ASN A 223 8.67 -6.96 2.32
N MET A 224 7.61 -7.38 3.02
CA MET A 224 7.35 -8.80 3.29
C MET A 224 7.24 -9.63 2.00
N GLN A 225 6.48 -9.14 1.02
CA GLN A 225 6.29 -9.85 -0.24
C GLN A 225 7.59 -9.93 -1.05
N LEU A 226 8.42 -8.88 -1.05
CA LEU A 226 9.72 -8.90 -1.71
C LEU A 226 10.73 -9.83 -1.01
N LEU A 227 10.63 -9.99 0.32
CA LEU A 227 11.45 -10.97 1.04
C LEU A 227 11.02 -12.42 0.82
N LEU A 228 9.72 -12.67 0.77
CA LEU A 228 9.16 -14.03 0.79
C LEU A 228 8.83 -14.58 -0.60
N GLY A 229 8.48 -13.72 -1.57
CA GLY A 229 8.07 -14.11 -2.92
C GLY A 229 9.04 -15.07 -3.64
N PRO A 230 10.37 -14.83 -3.62
CA PRO A 230 11.34 -15.75 -4.23
C PRO A 230 11.45 -17.10 -3.51
N LEU A 231 11.02 -17.18 -2.25
CA LEU A 231 11.23 -18.32 -1.36
C LEU A 231 10.03 -19.25 -1.23
N MET A 232 8.93 -18.92 -1.92
CA MET A 232 7.65 -19.61 -1.82
C MET A 232 7.71 -21.14 -1.97
N GLY A 233 8.53 -21.66 -2.89
CA GLY A 233 8.68 -23.11 -3.09
C GLY A 233 9.58 -23.82 -2.06
N TYR A 234 10.22 -23.08 -1.17
CA TYR A 234 11.24 -23.59 -0.25
C TYR A 234 10.81 -23.59 1.23
N MET A 235 9.62 -23.08 1.53
CA MET A 235 9.13 -22.98 2.90
C MET A 235 8.52 -24.32 3.37
N SER A 236 8.78 -24.72 4.62
CA SER A 236 8.12 -25.86 5.27
C SER A 236 6.95 -25.47 6.19
N GLY A 237 6.74 -24.17 6.39
CA GLY A 237 5.67 -23.64 7.21
C GLY A 237 5.66 -22.12 7.21
N SER A 238 4.86 -21.54 8.09
CA SER A 238 4.71 -20.09 8.25
C SER A 238 6.03 -19.39 8.61
N PRO A 239 6.47 -18.37 7.85
CA PRO A 239 7.59 -17.52 8.22
C PRO A 239 7.17 -16.55 9.33
N THR A 240 8.13 -16.13 10.14
CA THR A 240 7.94 -15.04 11.13
C THR A 240 8.76 -13.84 10.70
N VAL A 241 8.13 -12.67 10.64
CA VAL A 241 8.77 -11.43 10.22
C VAL A 241 8.68 -10.40 11.33
N PHE A 242 9.83 -9.83 11.69
CA PHE A 242 9.92 -8.70 12.60
C PHE A 242 10.29 -7.46 11.81
N GLY A 243 9.56 -6.36 12.02
CA GLY A 243 9.79 -5.11 11.28
C GLY A 243 9.79 -3.89 12.18
N ILE A 244 10.67 -2.94 11.86
CA ILE A 244 10.69 -1.61 12.51
C ILE A 244 10.50 -0.54 11.44
N SER A 245 9.57 0.39 11.65
CA SER A 245 9.32 1.55 10.80
C SER A 245 9.58 2.86 11.54
N GLY A 246 10.01 3.87 10.79
CA GLY A 246 9.92 5.26 11.23
C GLY A 246 8.47 5.70 11.46
N TYR A 247 8.28 6.72 12.29
CA TYR A 247 6.96 7.13 12.75
C TYR A 247 6.06 7.71 11.65
N SER A 248 6.63 8.15 10.52
CA SER A 248 5.85 8.63 9.38
C SER A 248 4.88 7.59 8.82
N GLY A 249 5.16 6.29 9.03
CA GLY A 249 4.27 5.19 8.62
C GLY A 249 2.91 5.18 9.33
N ALA A 250 2.79 5.81 10.51
CA ALA A 250 1.50 5.99 11.19
C ALA A 250 0.62 7.07 10.52
N GLY A 251 1.24 7.93 9.70
CA GLY A 251 0.62 9.10 9.10
C GLY A 251 0.41 10.23 10.09
N THR A 252 -0.45 11.18 9.70
CA THR A 252 -0.69 12.40 10.47
C THR A 252 -2.07 12.45 11.11
N SER A 253 -2.20 13.18 12.21
CA SER A 253 -3.45 13.64 12.82
C SER A 253 -3.79 15.07 12.33
N LYS A 254 -4.69 15.77 13.04
CA LYS A 254 -5.09 17.15 12.72
C LYS A 254 -3.86 18.07 12.69
N GLY A 255 -3.78 18.97 11.72
CA GLY A 255 -2.72 19.98 11.61
C GLY A 255 -1.36 19.43 11.17
N ASN A 256 -1.34 18.31 10.44
CA ASN A 256 -0.10 17.65 9.97
C ASN A 256 0.84 17.15 11.06
N GLN A 257 0.33 17.04 12.29
CA GLN A 257 1.06 16.45 13.40
C GLN A 257 1.21 14.94 13.21
N PRO A 258 2.34 14.32 13.58
CA PRO A 258 2.45 12.86 13.59
C PRO A 258 1.35 12.26 14.49
N LYS A 259 0.75 11.13 14.07
CA LYS A 259 -0.15 10.39 14.98
C LYS A 259 0.60 9.82 16.19
N ILE A 260 1.88 9.49 15.99
CA ILE A 260 2.82 9.09 17.03
C ILE A 260 4.05 9.96 16.83
N SER A 261 4.33 10.83 17.79
CA SER A 261 5.46 11.76 17.71
C SER A 261 6.75 11.11 18.24
N PRO A 262 7.93 11.57 17.79
CA PRO A 262 9.20 11.11 18.34
C PRO A 262 9.33 11.40 19.85
N GLU A 263 8.73 12.49 20.34
CA GLU A 263 8.67 12.82 21.77
C GLU A 263 7.85 11.80 22.56
N GLN A 264 6.70 11.36 22.02
CA GLN A 264 5.89 10.30 22.63
C GLN A 264 6.61 8.95 22.69
N LEU A 265 7.56 8.72 21.78
CA LEU A 265 8.40 7.52 21.78
C LEU A 265 9.58 7.63 22.74
N ASN A 266 9.98 8.86 23.11
CA ASN A 266 11.05 9.15 24.07
C ASN A 266 12.37 8.39 23.77
N GLY A 267 12.74 8.31 22.49
CA GLY A 267 13.94 7.59 22.04
C GLY A 267 13.82 6.06 22.01
N PHE A 268 12.66 5.49 22.36
CA PHE A 268 12.44 4.04 22.41
C PHE A 268 11.73 3.51 21.17
N VAL A 269 11.94 2.22 20.91
CA VAL A 269 11.17 1.44 19.93
C VAL A 269 9.96 0.84 20.63
N ARG A 270 8.77 0.98 20.05
CA ARG A 270 7.51 0.48 20.60
C ARG A 270 6.88 -0.57 19.68
N PRO A 271 6.79 -1.84 20.10
CA PRO A 271 5.98 -2.84 19.42
C PRO A 271 4.48 -2.49 19.48
N TYR A 272 3.73 -2.83 18.44
CA TYR A 272 2.28 -2.63 18.40
C TYR A 272 1.63 -3.70 17.53
N SER A 273 0.32 -3.95 17.71
CA SER A 273 -0.46 -4.90 16.88
C SER A 273 0.29 -6.21 16.61
N LEU A 274 0.70 -6.89 17.69
CA LEU A 274 1.67 -8.00 17.67
C LEU A 274 1.18 -9.23 16.89
N THR A 275 -0.11 -9.29 16.56
CA THR A 275 -0.77 -10.24 15.67
C THR A 275 -1.87 -9.52 14.90
N ASP A 276 -2.37 -10.13 13.83
CA ASP A 276 -3.54 -9.65 13.05
C ASP A 276 -3.36 -8.25 12.43
N HIS A 277 -2.11 -7.78 12.34
CA HIS A 277 -1.80 -6.52 11.69
C HIS A 277 -2.27 -6.60 10.21
N ILE A 278 -2.85 -5.54 9.66
CA ILE A 278 -3.43 -5.60 8.31
C ILE A 278 -2.44 -6.05 7.23
N HIS A 279 -1.19 -5.58 7.32
CA HIS A 279 -0.12 -6.00 6.40
C HIS A 279 0.27 -7.48 6.52
N GLU A 280 0.06 -8.12 7.69
CA GLU A 280 0.23 -9.56 7.90
C GLU A 280 -0.74 -10.34 7.00
N ARG A 281 -2.01 -9.96 7.08
CA ARG A 281 -3.10 -10.54 6.26
C ARG A 281 -2.91 -10.22 4.78
N GLU A 282 -2.47 -9.00 4.46
CA GLU A 282 -2.23 -8.54 3.10
C GLU A 282 -1.12 -9.35 2.42
N ALA A 283 0.06 -9.47 3.05
CA ALA A 283 1.16 -10.26 2.50
C ALA A 283 0.79 -11.74 2.36
N SER A 284 0.13 -12.31 3.38
CA SER A 284 -0.34 -13.70 3.33
C SER A 284 -1.33 -13.91 2.17
N HIS A 285 -2.33 -13.04 2.02
CA HIS A 285 -3.32 -13.11 0.95
C HIS A 285 -2.66 -13.09 -0.43
N HIS A 286 -1.79 -12.12 -0.67
CA HIS A 286 -1.20 -11.90 -2.00
C HIS A 286 -0.14 -12.93 -2.36
N LEU A 287 0.70 -13.34 -1.42
CA LEU A 287 1.67 -14.41 -1.67
C LEU A 287 0.97 -15.74 -2.03
N ASN A 288 -0.07 -16.12 -1.31
CA ASN A 288 -0.84 -17.35 -1.62
C ASN A 288 -1.51 -17.29 -3.01
N ARG A 289 -1.91 -16.09 -3.48
CA ARG A 289 -2.46 -15.90 -4.84
C ARG A 289 -1.39 -16.00 -5.92
N LEU A 290 -0.17 -15.54 -5.65
CA LEU A 290 0.95 -15.67 -6.58
C LEU A 290 1.40 -17.14 -6.74
N THR A 291 1.13 -17.99 -5.75
CA THR A 291 1.61 -19.38 -5.69
C THR A 291 0.54 -20.43 -5.89
N SER A 292 -0.64 -20.06 -6.41
CA SER A 292 -1.80 -20.95 -6.57
C SER A 292 -1.57 -22.18 -7.49
N SER A 293 -0.36 -22.36 -8.04
CA SER A 293 0.13 -23.58 -8.68
C SER A 293 0.54 -24.70 -7.71
N GLN A 294 0.55 -24.47 -6.40
CA GLN A 294 0.77 -25.47 -5.34
C GLN A 294 -0.48 -25.57 -4.43
N PRO A 295 -1.55 -26.29 -4.85
CA PRO A 295 -2.90 -26.18 -4.27
C PRO A 295 -3.09 -26.62 -2.80
N ASN A 296 -2.03 -27.03 -2.09
CA ASN A 296 -2.13 -27.55 -0.71
C ASN A 296 -1.13 -26.90 0.27
N GLN A 297 -0.58 -25.74 -0.05
CA GLN A 297 0.34 -25.03 0.83
C GLN A 297 -0.06 -23.55 0.97
N GLU A 298 -1.23 -23.33 1.58
CA GLU A 298 -1.53 -22.01 2.15
C GLU A 298 -0.64 -21.80 3.37
N PHE A 299 -0.07 -20.60 3.49
CA PHE A 299 0.69 -20.21 4.68
C PHE A 299 0.23 -18.83 5.14
N GLU A 300 0.36 -18.61 6.44
CA GLU A 300 0.18 -17.30 7.05
C GLU A 300 1.56 -16.76 7.43
N VAL A 301 1.81 -15.49 7.11
CA VAL A 301 2.97 -14.77 7.63
C VAL A 301 2.66 -14.40 9.08
N GLY A 302 3.53 -14.72 10.04
CA GLY A 302 3.45 -14.11 11.37
C GLY A 302 4.23 -12.80 11.36
N PHE A 303 3.62 -11.67 11.74
CA PHE A 303 4.26 -10.36 11.64
C PHE A 303 4.21 -9.56 12.95
N ILE A 304 5.38 -9.06 13.37
CA ILE A 304 5.53 -8.25 14.57
C ILE A 304 6.07 -6.86 14.17
N PRO A 305 5.21 -5.84 14.06
CA PRO A 305 5.63 -4.48 13.78
C PRO A 305 6.10 -3.75 15.03
N SER A 306 7.04 -2.83 14.82
CA SER A 306 7.49 -1.85 15.82
C SER A 306 7.65 -0.48 15.18
N ILE A 307 7.36 0.56 15.95
CA ILE A 307 7.58 1.95 15.55
C ILE A 307 8.79 2.53 16.28
N ALA A 308 9.55 3.37 15.61
CA ALA A 308 10.77 3.95 16.12
C ALA A 308 10.82 5.48 15.93
N PRO A 309 11.72 6.19 16.65
CA PRO A 309 11.68 7.65 16.72
C PRO A 309 12.27 8.37 15.50
N TRP A 310 12.77 7.65 14.49
CA TRP A 310 13.18 8.25 13.23
C TRP A 310 12.00 8.49 12.28
N PHE A 311 12.15 9.42 11.34
CA PHE A 311 11.04 9.84 10.48
C PHE A 311 10.60 8.77 9.47
N SER A 312 11.47 8.35 8.54
CA SER A 312 11.17 7.38 7.48
C SER A 312 12.16 6.22 7.43
N GLY A 313 11.75 5.13 6.78
CA GLY A 313 12.51 3.90 6.62
C GLY A 313 11.91 2.72 7.38
N ILE A 314 11.84 1.58 6.70
CA ILE A 314 11.50 0.27 7.25
C ILE A 314 12.70 -0.67 7.11
N ILE A 315 12.99 -1.41 8.18
CA ILE A 315 13.86 -2.58 8.17
C ILE A 315 13.07 -3.79 8.66
N MET A 316 13.21 -4.92 7.97
CA MET A 316 12.53 -6.17 8.33
C MET A 316 13.47 -7.35 8.26
N SER A 317 13.34 -8.25 9.23
CA SER A 317 14.02 -9.55 9.26
C SER A 317 12.98 -10.66 9.19
N ALA A 318 13.05 -11.49 8.16
CA ALA A 318 12.20 -12.66 7.99
C ALA A 318 12.94 -13.93 8.38
N SER A 319 12.40 -14.68 9.35
CA SER A 319 12.86 -16.02 9.75
C SER A 319 11.96 -17.06 9.12
N ILE A 320 12.54 -17.92 8.28
CA ILE A 320 11.81 -18.74 7.32
C ILE A 320 12.18 -20.20 7.53
N PRO A 321 11.24 -21.07 7.96
CA PRO A 321 11.49 -22.50 8.05
C PRO A 321 11.55 -23.10 6.65
N LEU A 322 12.59 -23.91 6.38
CA LEU A 322 12.84 -24.48 5.05
C LEU A 322 12.33 -25.93 4.94
N ASN A 323 11.85 -26.31 3.75
CA ASN A 323 11.46 -27.68 3.41
C ASN A 323 12.61 -28.54 2.87
N THR A 324 13.79 -27.95 2.75
CA THR A 324 15.00 -28.59 2.24
C THR A 324 16.21 -28.19 3.08
N THR A 325 17.16 -29.12 3.20
CA THR A 325 18.49 -28.90 3.79
C THR A 325 19.61 -29.02 2.76
N SER A 326 19.29 -29.25 1.48
CA SER A 326 20.28 -29.45 0.42
C SER A 326 20.80 -28.16 -0.19
N LEU A 327 20.13 -27.02 0.05
CA LEU A 327 20.51 -25.73 -0.51
C LEU A 327 21.47 -24.99 0.42
N SER A 328 22.52 -24.44 -0.17
CA SER A 328 23.47 -23.57 0.52
C SER A 328 22.99 -22.11 0.53
N ALA A 329 23.58 -21.27 1.40
CA ALA A 329 23.35 -19.82 1.37
C ALA A 329 23.65 -19.21 -0.02
N LYS A 330 24.67 -19.73 -0.73
CA LYS A 330 24.99 -19.31 -2.10
C LYS A 330 23.80 -19.53 -3.04
N ASN A 331 23.14 -20.68 -2.95
CA ASN A 331 21.99 -20.99 -3.80
C ASN A 331 20.81 -20.06 -3.51
N PHE A 332 20.58 -19.69 -2.24
CA PHE A 332 19.54 -18.73 -1.92
C PHE A 332 19.87 -17.32 -2.43
N HIS A 333 21.13 -16.85 -2.36
CA HIS A 333 21.50 -15.60 -3.02
C HIS A 333 21.21 -15.64 -4.53
N GLU A 334 21.54 -16.74 -5.21
CA GLU A 334 21.29 -16.91 -6.65
C GLU A 334 19.78 -16.85 -6.97
N ILE A 335 18.91 -17.34 -6.09
CA ILE A 335 17.44 -17.23 -6.25
C ILE A 335 16.99 -15.77 -6.25
N PHE A 336 17.44 -14.97 -5.28
CA PHE A 336 17.10 -13.54 -5.21
C PHE A 336 17.71 -12.74 -6.36
N GLU A 337 19.00 -12.96 -6.67
CA GLU A 337 19.69 -12.34 -7.80
C GLU A 337 18.93 -12.65 -9.10
N SER A 338 18.60 -13.91 -9.36
CA SER A 338 17.85 -14.30 -10.55
C SER A 338 16.46 -13.66 -10.60
N LYS A 339 15.75 -13.59 -9.48
CA LYS A 339 14.39 -13.04 -9.44
C LYS A 339 14.37 -11.51 -9.66
N TYR A 340 15.38 -10.79 -9.19
CA TYR A 340 15.37 -9.32 -9.14
C TYR A 340 16.40 -8.63 -10.05
N HIS A 341 17.23 -9.35 -10.81
CA HIS A 341 18.31 -8.74 -11.62
C HIS A 341 17.88 -7.64 -12.61
N ASN A 342 16.65 -7.69 -13.13
CA ASN A 342 16.14 -6.70 -14.10
C ASN A 342 15.25 -5.62 -13.47
N GLU A 343 15.07 -5.64 -12.15
CA GLU A 343 14.17 -4.73 -11.46
C GLU A 343 14.91 -3.47 -11.02
N LYS A 344 14.69 -2.34 -11.70
CA LYS A 344 15.46 -1.10 -11.47
C LYS A 344 15.32 -0.52 -10.06
N LEU A 345 14.19 -0.76 -9.41
CA LEU A 345 13.91 -0.27 -8.06
C LEU A 345 14.22 -1.31 -6.97
N LEU A 346 14.75 -2.48 -7.33
CA LEU A 346 15.16 -3.49 -6.37
C LEU A 346 16.67 -3.71 -6.48
N GLN A 347 17.33 -3.80 -5.33
CA GLN A 347 18.74 -4.15 -5.26
C GLN A 347 18.91 -5.35 -4.33
N TRP A 348 19.80 -6.25 -4.72
CA TRP A 348 20.19 -7.37 -3.88
C TRP A 348 21.63 -7.20 -3.41
N ASN A 349 21.80 -7.06 -2.10
CA ASN A 349 23.10 -7.02 -1.47
C ASN A 349 23.53 -8.43 -1.03
N ARG A 350 24.46 -9.01 -1.79
CA ARG A 350 25.08 -10.30 -1.45
C ARG A 350 25.96 -10.22 -0.19
N ASN A 351 26.55 -9.05 0.08
CA ASN A 351 27.59 -8.87 1.08
C ASN A 351 27.08 -8.02 2.24
N GLY A 352 26.80 -8.67 3.36
CA GLY A 352 26.39 -8.00 4.59
C GLY A 352 24.88 -7.80 4.71
N VAL A 353 24.51 -7.05 5.73
CA VAL A 353 23.11 -6.79 6.11
C VAL A 353 22.77 -5.36 5.69
N PRO A 354 21.71 -5.14 4.90
CA PRO A 354 21.32 -3.79 4.54
C PRO A 354 20.78 -3.03 5.76
N ASP A 355 20.95 -1.71 5.76
CA ASP A 355 20.52 -0.83 6.84
C ASP A 355 19.70 0.36 6.31
N LEU A 356 19.07 1.10 7.24
CA LEU A 356 18.19 2.20 6.89
C LEU A 356 18.93 3.35 6.20
N GLY A 357 20.18 3.63 6.55
CA GLY A 357 20.96 4.72 5.97
C GLY A 357 21.17 4.57 4.46
N GLN A 358 21.05 3.33 3.96
CA GLN A 358 21.13 3.04 2.53
C GLN A 358 19.86 3.42 1.75
N ILE A 359 18.70 3.56 2.41
CA ILE A 359 17.40 3.78 1.74
C ILE A 359 16.68 5.08 2.09
N VAL A 360 17.15 5.85 3.09
CA VAL A 360 16.52 7.14 3.44
C VAL A 360 16.43 8.03 2.20
N ASP A 361 15.22 8.52 1.91
CA ASP A 361 14.91 9.37 0.76
C ASP A 361 15.24 8.74 -0.61
N LYS A 362 15.30 7.40 -0.68
CA LYS A 362 15.49 6.66 -1.94
C LYS A 362 14.26 5.89 -2.38
N HIS A 363 14.13 5.74 -3.69
CA HIS A 363 13.01 5.09 -4.37
C HIS A 363 13.13 3.56 -4.47
N ILE A 364 14.16 2.98 -3.84
CA ILE A 364 14.56 1.59 -4.00
C ILE A 364 14.20 0.74 -2.78
N TRP A 365 14.14 -0.57 -3.00
CA TRP A 365 14.21 -1.59 -1.95
C TRP A 365 15.57 -2.30 -2.03
N ILE A 366 16.14 -2.65 -0.87
CA ILE A 366 17.38 -3.43 -0.78
C ILE A 366 17.13 -4.67 0.06
N GLY A 367 17.35 -5.85 -0.51
CA GLY A 367 17.39 -7.13 0.19
C GLY A 367 18.81 -7.61 0.43
N GLY A 368 19.04 -8.38 1.50
CA GLY A 368 20.34 -8.96 1.81
C GLY A 368 20.36 -9.61 3.19
N GLY A 369 21.51 -9.60 3.86
CA GLY A 369 21.63 -10.14 5.22
C GLY A 369 21.24 -11.62 5.34
N LEU A 370 21.43 -12.38 4.25
CA LEU A 370 20.97 -13.74 4.14
C LEU A 370 21.85 -14.68 4.96
N GLN A 371 21.24 -15.42 5.89
CA GLN A 371 21.94 -16.40 6.72
C GLN A 371 21.15 -17.68 6.87
N LEU A 372 21.83 -18.80 6.63
CA LEU A 372 21.32 -20.14 6.86
C LEU A 372 21.83 -20.65 8.21
N ASN A 373 20.96 -21.23 9.03
CA ASN A 373 21.39 -21.81 10.30
C ASN A 373 22.26 -23.07 10.09
N SER A 374 22.97 -23.53 11.13
CA SER A 374 23.89 -24.68 11.04
C SER A 374 23.22 -26.00 10.61
N LYS A 375 21.90 -26.13 10.81
CA LYS A 375 21.12 -27.30 10.38
C LYS A 375 20.56 -27.19 8.96
N ALA A 376 20.82 -26.08 8.27
CA ALA A 376 20.29 -25.79 6.94
C ALA A 376 18.75 -25.85 6.81
N ASN A 377 18.02 -25.70 7.92
CA ASN A 377 16.55 -25.82 7.95
C ASN A 377 15.83 -24.50 8.30
N ARG A 378 16.58 -23.42 8.49
CA ARG A 378 16.03 -22.07 8.72
C ARG A 378 16.89 -21.02 8.02
N LEU A 379 16.24 -20.20 7.21
CA LEU A 379 16.82 -19.04 6.55
C LEU A 379 16.40 -17.76 7.27
N VAL A 380 17.32 -16.82 7.44
CA VAL A 380 17.01 -15.44 7.80
C VAL A 380 17.42 -14.53 6.65
N VAL A 381 16.56 -13.58 6.28
CA VAL A 381 16.83 -12.57 5.26
C VAL A 381 16.31 -11.22 5.72
N VAL A 382 17.02 -10.15 5.33
CA VAL A 382 16.72 -8.77 5.72
C VAL A 382 16.36 -7.94 4.49
N GLY A 383 15.35 -7.08 4.64
CA GLY A 383 14.91 -6.15 3.60
C GLY A 383 14.65 -4.77 4.16
N VAL A 384 15.06 -3.75 3.40
CA VAL A 384 14.86 -2.34 3.76
C VAL A 384 14.22 -1.57 2.60
N LEU A 385 13.35 -0.60 2.93
CA LEU A 385 12.81 0.38 2.00
C LEU A 385 12.43 1.67 2.73
N ASP A 386 12.31 2.78 2.01
CA ASP A 386 11.65 3.97 2.54
C ASP A 386 10.13 3.80 2.48
N ASN A 387 9.46 3.90 3.64
CA ASN A 387 8.03 3.64 3.78
C ASN A 387 7.13 4.67 3.09
N LEU A 388 7.61 5.89 2.87
CA LEU A 388 6.87 6.93 2.17
C LEU A 388 7.13 6.88 0.66
N LEU A 389 8.29 6.38 0.23
CA LEU A 389 8.67 6.27 -1.18
C LEU A 389 8.33 4.89 -1.76
N LYS A 390 9.27 3.94 -1.81
CA LYS A 390 9.01 2.61 -2.39
C LYS A 390 7.87 1.88 -1.66
N GLY A 391 7.67 2.15 -0.37
CA GLY A 391 6.56 1.63 0.40
C GLY A 391 5.21 2.32 0.18
N ALA A 392 5.14 3.44 -0.58
CA ALA A 392 3.91 4.15 -0.86
C ALA A 392 3.95 5.00 -2.16
N ALA A 393 4.53 6.21 -2.13
CA ALA A 393 4.40 7.21 -3.19
C ALA A 393 5.07 6.80 -4.52
N THR A 394 6.27 6.22 -4.45
CA THR A 394 6.98 5.73 -5.64
C THR A 394 6.21 4.60 -6.31
N GLN A 395 5.69 3.68 -5.49
CA GLN A 395 4.89 2.56 -5.99
C GLN A 395 3.58 3.05 -6.61
N CYS A 396 2.92 4.05 -6.01
CA CYS A 396 1.75 4.69 -6.59
C CYS A 396 2.05 5.31 -7.96
N LEU A 397 3.17 6.02 -8.09
CA LEU A 397 3.57 6.63 -9.36
C LEU A 397 3.89 5.57 -10.42
N GLN A 398 4.60 4.50 -10.04
CA GLN A 398 4.93 3.37 -10.90
C GLN A 398 3.65 2.71 -11.47
N ASN A 399 2.66 2.51 -10.60
CA ASN A 399 1.34 1.98 -10.98
C ASN A 399 0.58 2.93 -11.92
N LEU A 400 0.57 4.23 -11.58
CA LEU A 400 -0.10 5.25 -12.37
C LEU A 400 0.50 5.38 -13.77
N ASN A 401 1.83 5.38 -13.88
CA ASN A 401 2.56 5.39 -15.14
C ASN A 401 2.14 4.23 -16.04
N LEU A 402 2.18 3.00 -15.50
CA LEU A 402 1.79 1.81 -16.23
C LEU A 402 0.36 1.91 -16.76
N SER A 403 -0.61 2.25 -15.90
CA SER A 403 -2.04 2.29 -16.27
C SER A 403 -2.41 3.47 -17.17
N LEU A 404 -1.65 4.56 -17.15
CA LEU A 404 -1.81 5.68 -18.09
C LEU A 404 -1.02 5.50 -19.40
N GLY A 405 -0.31 4.37 -19.55
CA GLY A 405 0.45 4.06 -20.76
C GLY A 405 1.77 4.81 -20.90
N LEU A 406 2.33 5.29 -19.79
CA LEU A 406 3.63 5.96 -19.71
C LEU A 406 4.76 4.95 -19.45
N ASP A 407 6.03 5.41 -19.52
CA ASP A 407 7.15 4.59 -19.06
C ASP A 407 7.06 4.42 -17.55
N GLU A 408 7.27 3.19 -17.07
CA GLU A 408 7.10 2.80 -15.66
C GLU A 408 7.86 3.72 -14.70
N PHE A 409 9.01 4.24 -15.13
CA PHE A 409 9.94 4.98 -14.28
C PHE A 409 9.93 6.50 -14.52
N ASP A 410 9.05 7.01 -15.39
CA ASP A 410 8.94 8.45 -15.59
C ASP A 410 8.67 9.16 -14.25
N GLY A 411 9.40 10.25 -13.99
CA GLY A 411 9.30 11.04 -12.76
C GLY A 411 9.82 10.35 -11.48
N ILE A 412 10.38 9.14 -11.57
CA ILE A 412 11.02 8.45 -10.44
C ILE A 412 12.55 8.62 -10.54
N PRO A 413 13.21 9.27 -9.56
CA PRO A 413 14.68 9.31 -9.48
C PRO A 413 15.25 7.92 -9.16
N ILE A 414 15.93 7.29 -10.12
CA ILE A 414 16.56 5.96 -9.98
C ILE A 414 18.06 6.09 -9.75
#